data_AF-A0A960J0Q1-F1
#
_entry.id   AF-A0A960J0Q1-F1
#
_cell.length_a   1.000
_cell.length_b   1.000
_cell.length_c   1.000
_cell.angle_alpha   90.00
_cell.angle_beta   90.00
_cell.angle_gamma   90.00
#
_symmetry.space_group_name_H-M   'P 1'
#
loop_
_entity.id
_entity.type
_entity.pdbx_description
1 polymer ?
#
loop_
_entity_poly.entity_id
_entity_poly.type
_entity_poly.pdbx_seq_one_letter_code
_entity_poly.pdbx_strand_id
1 'polypeptide(L)' 'MRFRFTPEQAALQQEIRAYFTELMTPELREELRGTEGVGPVPRKVARKMGADGWLGVGWPKEWGGR' A
#
# COMPACT_ATOMS: atom_id res chain seq x y z
N MET A 1 -29.07 -7.48 0.35
CA MET A 1 -27.73 -6.87 0.58
C MET A 1 -26.67 -7.82 0.04
N ARG A 2 -25.72 -7.36 -0.78
CA ARG A 2 -24.64 -8.20 -1.35
C ARG A 2 -23.30 -7.72 -0.80
N PHE A 3 -22.55 -8.60 -0.13
CA PHE A 3 -21.27 -8.29 0.53
C PHE A 3 -20.04 -8.83 -0.22
N ARG A 4 -20.23 -9.36 -1.43
CA ARG A 4 -19.12 -9.90 -2.23
C ARG A 4 -18.47 -8.79 -3.04
N PHE A 5 -17.15 -8.82 -3.09
CA PHE A 5 -16.38 -8.00 -4.02
C PHE A 5 -16.75 -8.32 -5.47
N THR A 6 -16.65 -7.32 -6.34
CA THR A 6 -16.60 -7.56 -7.79
C THR A 6 -15.31 -8.30 -8.14
N PRO A 7 -15.23 -8.97 -9.31
CA PRO A 7 -14.00 -9.61 -9.75
C PRO A 7 -12.79 -8.67 -9.74
N GLU A 8 -12.98 -7.41 -10.13
CA GLU A 8 -11.93 -6.38 -10.17
C GLU A 8 -11.46 -5.98 -8.77
N GLN A 9 -12.40 -5.84 -7.82
CA GLN A 9 -12.08 -5.57 -6.42
C GLN A 9 -11.33 -6.74 -5.77
N ALA A 10 -11.71 -7.98 -6.10
CA ALA A 10 -11.01 -9.17 -5.63
C ALA A 10 -9.59 -9.26 -6.20
N ALA A 11 -9.41 -8.95 -7.49
CA ALA A 11 -8.10 -8.89 -8.12
C ALA A 11 -7.21 -7.81 -7.50
N LEU A 12 -7.74 -6.61 -7.30
CA LEU A 12 -7.04 -5.51 -6.64
C LEU A 12 -6.62 -5.88 -5.21
N GLN A 13 -7.49 -6.57 -4.46
CA GLN A 13 -7.14 -7.08 -3.14
C GLN A 13 -5.93 -8.01 -3.18
N GLN A 14 -5.88 -8.93 -4.14
CA GLN A 14 -4.75 -9.85 -4.28
C GLN A 14 -3.46 -9.10 -4.62
N GLU A 15 -3.54 -8.11 -5.52
CA GLU A 15 -2.40 -7.29 -5.92
C GLU A 15 -1.83 -6.49 -4.74
N ILE A 16 -2.69 -5.81 -3.97
CA ILE A 16 -2.28 -5.07 -2.76
C ILE A 16 -1.64 -6.00 -1.74
N ARG A 17 -2.22 -7.20 -1.53
CA ARG A 17 -1.65 -8.20 -0.60
C ARG A 17 -0.26 -8.64 -1.03
N ALA A 18 -0.09 -9.00 -2.30
CA ALA A 18 1.22 -9.40 -2.83
C ALA A 18 2.25 -8.28 -2.65
N TYR A 19 1.88 -7.05 -3.00
CA TYR A 19 2.75 -5.88 -2.85
C TYR A 19 3.20 -5.67 -1.39
N PHE A 20 2.27 -5.69 -0.42
CA PHE A 20 2.64 -5.51 0.98
C PHE A 20 3.43 -6.70 1.55
N THR A 21 3.21 -7.92 1.05
CA THR A 21 4.01 -9.09 1.43
C THR A 21 5.47 -8.92 1.02
N GLU A 22 5.73 -8.38 -0.17
CA GLU A 22 7.10 -8.10 -0.64
C GLU A 22 7.71 -6.87 0.05
N LEU A 23 6.91 -5.82 0.27
CA LEU A 23 7.38 -4.58 0.89
C LEU A 23 7.76 -4.76 2.36
N MET A 24 6.96 -5.51 3.13
CA MET A 24 7.07 -5.60 4.59
C MET A 24 7.96 -6.76 5.03
N THR A 25 9.26 -6.65 4.79
CA THR A 25 10.25 -7.63 5.28
C THR A 25 10.30 -7.66 6.82
N PRO A 26 10.78 -8.75 7.44
CA PRO A 26 10.93 -8.83 8.90
C PRO A 26 11.75 -7.66 9.47
N GLU A 27 12.82 -7.26 8.78
CA GLU A 27 13.70 -6.16 9.19
C GLU A 27 12.95 -4.82 9.15
N LEU A 28 12.21 -4.56 8.07
CA LEU A 28 11.42 -3.34 7.96
C LEU A 28 10.32 -3.27 9.02
N ARG A 29 9.70 -4.40 9.38
CA ARG A 29 8.70 -4.45 10.45
C ARG A 29 9.30 -4.07 11.80
N GLU A 30 10.52 -4.53 12.10
CA GLU A 30 11.22 -4.14 13.32
C GLU A 30 11.65 -2.67 13.28
N GLU A 31 12.16 -2.17 12.15
CA GLU A 31 12.51 -0.74 12.00
C GLU A 31 11.29 0.19 12.13
N LEU A 32 10.09 -0.27 11.75
CA LEU A 32 8.85 0.48 11.89
C LEU A 32 8.30 0.45 13.33
N ARG A 33 8.71 -0.50 14.16
CA ARG A 33 8.23 -0.64 15.54
C ARG A 33 8.61 0.60 16.36
N GLY A 34 7.62 1.18 17.05
CA GLY A 34 7.84 2.36 17.89
C GLY A 34 8.01 3.68 17.14
N THR A 35 7.88 3.69 15.80
CA THR A 35 7.92 4.94 15.01
C THR A 35 6.62 5.73 15.06
N GLU A 36 5.51 5.08 15.43
CA GLU A 36 4.15 5.66 15.39
C GLU A 36 3.79 6.27 14.01
N GLY A 37 4.40 5.75 12.94
CA GLY A 37 4.20 6.28 11.58
C GLY A 37 4.95 7.57 11.28
N VAL A 38 5.79 8.06 12.20
CA VAL A 38 6.58 9.29 12.07
C VAL A 38 8.07 8.97 12.00
N GLY A 39 8.82 9.77 11.24
CA GLY A 39 10.28 9.66 11.17
C GLY A 39 10.80 9.13 9.82
N PRO A 40 12.12 8.86 9.73
CA PRO A 40 12.79 8.59 8.46
C PRO A 40 12.37 7.26 7.82
N VAL A 41 12.15 6.21 8.62
CA VAL A 41 11.76 4.88 8.13
C VAL A 41 10.36 4.91 7.50
N PRO A 42 9.28 5.36 8.20
CA PRO A 42 7.96 5.48 7.57
C PRO A 42 7.96 6.38 6.32
N ARG A 43 8.73 7.49 6.32
CA ARG A 43 8.87 8.36 5.15
C ARG A 43 9.53 7.65 3.96
N LYS A 44 10.54 6.81 4.20
CA LYS A 44 11.19 6.01 3.15
C LYS A 44 10.20 5.02 2.55
N VAL A 45 9.41 4.33 3.38
CA VAL A 45 8.36 3.41 2.93
C VAL A 45 7.30 4.15 2.12
N ALA A 46 6.80 5.27 2.61
CA ALA A 46 5.82 6.09 1.89
C ALA A 46 6.34 6.59 0.54
N ARG A 47 7.62 7.01 0.47
CA ARG A 47 8.25 7.40 -0.81
C ARG A 47 8.32 6.23 -1.79
N LYS A 48 8.69 5.03 -1.32
CA LYS A 48 8.68 3.82 -2.16
C LYS A 48 7.27 3.53 -2.67
N MET A 49 6.27 3.52 -1.80
CA MET A 49 4.87 3.34 -2.19
C MET A 49 4.39 4.38 -3.21
N GLY A 50 4.84 5.63 -3.07
CA GLY A 50 4.55 6.70 -4.04
C GLY A 50 5.18 6.44 -5.40
N ALA A 51 6.46 6.04 -5.44
CA ALA A 51 7.15 5.69 -6.67
C ALA A 51 6.56 4.45 -7.36
N ASP A 52 6.09 3.49 -6.56
CA ASP A 52 5.43 2.26 -7.02
C ASP A 52 3.94 2.50 -7.42
N GLY A 53 3.42 3.73 -7.26
CA GLY A 53 2.06 4.11 -7.70
C GLY A 53 0.93 3.73 -6.74
N TRP A 54 1.23 3.31 -5.51
CA TRP A 54 0.23 2.80 -4.56
C TRP A 54 -0.48 3.89 -3.75
N LEU A 55 0.09 5.08 -3.63
CA LEU A 55 -0.54 6.18 -2.88
C LEU A 55 -1.79 6.75 -3.59
N GLY A 56 -1.90 6.56 -4.90
CA GLY A 56 -2.99 7.09 -5.74
C GLY A 56 -4.13 6.11 -6.04
N VAL A 57 -4.05 4.85 -5.59
CA VAL A 57 -4.96 3.76 -6.03
C VAL A 57 -6.45 4.01 -5.73
N GLY A 58 -6.75 4.84 -4.74
CA GLY A 58 -8.13 5.19 -4.37
C GLY A 58 -8.71 6.38 -5.12
N TRP A 59 -7.91 7.06 -5.94
CA TRP A 59 -8.31 8.29 -6.62
C TRP A 59 -8.67 8.05 -8.09
N PRO A 60 -9.58 8.84 -8.67
CA PRO A 60 -9.78 8.85 -10.11
C PRO A 60 -8.48 9.18 -10.87
N LYS A 61 -8.33 8.60 -12.07
CA LYS A 61 -7.18 8.86 -12.96
C LYS A 61 -6.98 10.33 -13.28
N GLU A 62 -8.08 11.08 -13.40
CA GLU A 62 -8.07 12.54 -13.64
C GLU A 62 -7.35 13.33 -12.53
N TRP A 63 -7.21 12.79 -11.33
CA TRP A 63 -6.50 13.42 -10.21
C TRP A 63 -5.15 12.74 -9.92
N GLY A 64 -4.64 11.97 -10.89
CA GLY A 64 -3.36 11.26 -10.79
C GLY A 64 -3.45 9.89 -10.09
N GLY A 65 -4.65 9.34 -9.93
CA GLY A 65 -4.84 7.98 -9.44
C GLY A 65 -4.50 6.90 -10.48
N ARG A 66 -4.40 5.66 -10.02
CA ARG A 66 -4.12 4.48 -10.86
C ARG A 66 -5.42 3.85 -11.37
#